data_AF-A0A9W9Y911-F1
#
_entry.id   AF-A0A9W9Y911-F1
#
_cell.length_a   1.000
_cell.length_b   1.000
_cell.length_c   1.000
_cell.angle_alpha   90.00
_cell.angle_beta   90.00
_cell.angle_gamma   90.00
#
_symmetry.space_group_name_H-M   'P 1'
#
loop_
_entity.id
_entity.type
_entity.pdbx_description
1 polymer ?
#
loop_
_entity_poly.entity_id
_entity_poly.type
_entity_poly.pdbx_seq_one_letter_code
_entity_poly.pdbx_strand_id
1 'polypeptide(L)'
;MVDCGLKMEVLKALTTLVKNFSKQMVPHLLEILPHMWNTLTQSADRYVRTVVNYTEDADDPVDSDGEVLGFENLVFSVFEFIHGLIETPKFKKTVKKFLDELIYFLVLYMQITEDQVRDTTTSASNVKLLLAINTIKFQKQALGLR
;
A
#
# COMPACT_ATOMS: atom_id res chain seq x y z
N MET A 1 3.18 6.11 -19.51
CA MET A 1 3.00 5.15 -18.41
C MET A 1 4.40 4.66 -18.02
N VAL A 2 5.03 5.24 -16.98
CA VAL A 2 6.32 4.71 -16.52
C VAL A 2 6.01 3.46 -15.69
N ASP A 3 6.43 2.31 -16.19
CA ASP A 3 5.99 0.96 -15.83
C ASP A 3 5.92 0.69 -14.31
N CYS A 4 4.76 0.23 -13.84
CA CYS A 4 4.59 -0.24 -12.46
C CYS A 4 5.57 -1.38 -12.15
N GLY A 5 5.92 -2.20 -13.15
CA GLY A 5 6.98 -3.22 -13.05
C GLY A 5 8.37 -2.65 -12.77
N LEU A 6 8.79 -1.60 -13.47
CA LEU A 6 10.09 -0.97 -13.22
C LEU A 6 10.14 -0.36 -11.81
N LYS A 7 9.06 0.33 -11.40
CA LYS A 7 8.97 0.86 -10.03
C LYS A 7 9.06 -0.25 -8.99
N MET A 8 8.35 -1.35 -9.20
CA MET A 8 8.39 -2.52 -8.34
C MET A 8 9.82 -3.06 -8.16
N GLU A 9 10.54 -3.28 -9.25
CA GLU A 9 11.91 -3.82 -9.20
C GLU A 9 12.89 -2.85 -8.51
N VAL A 10 12.74 -1.55 -8.75
CA VAL A 10 13.52 -0.52 -8.04
C VAL A 10 13.24 -0.58 -6.53
N LEU A 11 11.98 -0.75 -6.12
CA LEU A 11 11.61 -0.88 -4.70
C LEU A 11 12.19 -2.13 -4.03
N LYS A 12 12.15 -3.27 -4.72
CA LYS A 12 12.74 -4.53 -4.23
C LYS A 12 14.26 -4.41 -4.05
N ALA A 13 14.94 -3.79 -5.03
CA ALA A 13 16.37 -3.52 -4.94
C ALA A 13 16.69 -2.59 -3.76
N LEU A 14 15.95 -1.50 -3.60
CA LEU A 14 16.11 -0.57 -2.48
C LEU A 14 15.86 -1.24 -1.12
N THR A 15 14.84 -2.09 -1.03
CA THR A 15 14.54 -2.87 0.19
C THR A 15 15.72 -3.76 0.56
N THR A 16 16.27 -4.48 -0.43
CA THR A 16 17.47 -5.32 -0.26
C THR A 16 18.68 -4.50 0.21
N LEU A 17 18.92 -3.34 -0.38
CA LEU A 17 20.02 -2.46 -0.01
C LEU A 17 19.87 -1.89 1.41
N VAL A 18 18.67 -1.49 1.79
CA VAL A 18 18.35 -0.99 3.14
C VAL A 18 18.62 -2.06 4.19
N LYS A 19 18.18 -3.30 3.95
CA LYS A 19 18.34 -4.42 4.88
C LYS A 19 19.82 -4.84 5.02
N ASN A 20 20.55 -4.92 3.91
CA ASN A 20 21.91 -5.48 3.90
C ASN A 20 23.03 -4.44 4.06
N PHE A 21 22.82 -3.21 3.56
CA PHE A 21 23.83 -2.15 3.51
C PHE A 21 23.37 -0.87 4.22
N SER A 22 22.61 -1.02 5.31
CA SER A 22 22.00 0.08 6.06
C SER A 22 22.94 1.24 6.43
N LYS A 23 24.25 1.01 6.63
CA LYS A 23 25.23 2.08 6.91
C LYS A 23 25.49 2.97 5.70
N GLN A 24 25.57 2.39 4.51
CA GLN A 24 25.86 3.09 3.25
C GLN A 24 24.60 3.77 2.71
N MET A 25 23.43 3.23 3.01
CA MET A 25 22.15 3.78 2.56
C MET A 25 21.68 5.03 3.33
N VAL A 26 22.21 5.30 4.53
CA VAL A 26 21.79 6.46 5.36
C VAL A 26 21.76 7.80 4.59
N PRO A 27 22.84 8.23 3.89
CA PRO A 27 22.84 9.51 3.18
C PRO A 27 21.76 9.59 2.09
N HIS A 28 21.52 8.48 1.38
CA HIS A 28 20.58 8.45 0.24
C HIS A 28 19.13 8.28 0.68
N LEU A 29 18.89 7.70 1.86
CA LEU A 29 17.55 7.35 2.28
C LEU A 29 16.66 8.59 2.49
N LEU A 30 17.23 9.70 2.95
CA LEU A 30 16.48 10.95 3.14
C LEU A 30 15.96 11.52 1.81
N GLU A 31 16.64 11.26 0.70
CA GLU A 31 16.23 11.68 -0.64
C GLU A 31 15.20 10.71 -1.24
N ILE A 32 15.30 9.42 -0.91
CA ILE A 32 14.39 8.38 -1.39
C ILE A 32 13.02 8.45 -0.70
N LEU A 33 12.99 8.74 0.61
CA LEU A 33 11.77 8.71 1.42
C LEU A 33 10.62 9.58 0.90
N PRO A 34 10.83 10.83 0.45
CA PRO A 34 9.76 11.64 -0.15
C PRO A 34 9.14 11.00 -1.41
N HIS A 35 9.96 10.35 -2.24
CA HIS A 35 9.49 9.68 -3.46
C HIS A 35 8.66 8.44 -3.12
N MET A 36 9.08 7.70 -2.09
CA MET A 36 8.32 6.58 -1.53
C MET A 36 6.97 7.03 -0.99
N TRP A 37 6.97 8.12 -0.23
CA TRP A 37 5.78 8.69 0.35
C TRP A 37 4.80 9.15 -0.73
N ASN A 38 5.28 9.85 -1.75
CA ASN A 38 4.46 10.24 -2.90
C ASN A 38 3.88 9.01 -3.63
N THR A 39 4.66 7.94 -3.76
CA THR A 39 4.18 6.70 -4.39
C THR A 39 3.06 6.06 -3.57
N LEU A 40 3.23 5.95 -2.24
CA LEU A 40 2.20 5.43 -1.33
C LEU A 40 0.91 6.28 -1.40
N THR A 41 1.04 7.60 -1.25
CA THR A 41 -0.13 8.48 -1.19
C THR A 41 -0.88 8.57 -2.51
N GLN A 42 -0.18 8.63 -3.64
CA GLN A 42 -0.81 8.64 -4.97
C GLN A 42 -1.43 7.30 -5.33
N SER A 43 -0.84 6.18 -4.87
CA SER A 43 -1.43 4.87 -5.12
C SER A 43 -2.66 4.60 -4.25
N ALA A 44 -2.85 5.28 -3.13
CA ALA A 44 -4.00 5.05 -2.26
C ALA A 44 -5.34 5.41 -2.93
N ASP A 45 -5.44 6.57 -3.60
CA ASP A 45 -6.68 6.98 -4.28
C ASP A 45 -7.02 6.01 -5.42
N ARG A 46 -6.02 5.64 -6.23
CA ARG A 46 -6.20 4.64 -7.30
C ARG A 46 -6.64 3.28 -6.74
N TYR A 47 -6.00 2.80 -5.67
CA TYR A 47 -6.36 1.52 -5.04
C TYR A 47 -7.82 1.48 -4.60
N VAL A 48 -8.29 2.57 -3.98
CA VAL A 48 -9.68 2.66 -3.53
C VAL A 48 -10.65 2.63 -4.72
N ARG A 49 -10.32 3.28 -5.83
CA ARG A 49 -11.17 3.32 -7.02
C ARG A 49 -11.19 1.99 -7.79
N THR A 50 -10.02 1.40 -8.03
CA THR A 50 -9.88 0.26 -8.95
C THR A 50 -10.00 -1.09 -8.25
N VAL A 51 -9.57 -1.19 -6.99
CA VAL A 51 -9.52 -2.47 -6.25
C VAL A 51 -10.62 -2.55 -5.19
N VAL A 52 -10.75 -1.52 -4.35
CA VAL A 52 -11.73 -1.54 -3.25
C VAL A 52 -13.15 -1.46 -3.77
N ASN A 53 -13.44 -0.46 -4.62
CA ASN A 53 -14.80 -0.16 -5.08
C ASN A 53 -15.12 -0.64 -6.50
N TYR A 54 -14.14 -1.17 -7.26
CA TYR A 54 -14.33 -1.61 -8.66
C TYR A 54 -14.99 -0.56 -9.58
N THR A 55 -14.73 0.72 -9.32
CA THR A 55 -15.36 1.84 -10.04
C THR A 55 -14.71 2.16 -11.39
N GLU A 56 -13.48 1.69 -11.60
CA GLU A 56 -12.69 1.90 -12.80
C GLU A 56 -11.97 0.58 -13.13
N ASP A 57 -11.91 0.19 -14.40
CA ASP A 57 -11.15 -0.99 -14.84
C ASP A 57 -9.67 -0.79 -14.53
N ALA A 58 -9.05 -1.78 -13.88
CA ALA A 58 -7.61 -1.78 -13.69
C ALA A 58 -6.94 -2.04 -15.05
N ASP A 59 -6.44 -0.97 -15.68
CA ASP A 59 -5.54 -1.06 -16.86
C ASP A 59 -4.18 -1.59 -16.38
N ASP A 60 -4.16 -2.88 -16.03
CA ASP A 60 -3.00 -3.56 -15.49
C ASP A 60 -2.07 -4.00 -16.63
N PRO A 61 -0.81 -3.51 -16.65
CA PRO A 61 0.14 -3.90 -17.67
C PRO A 61 0.49 -5.38 -17.52
N VAL A 62 0.63 -6.07 -18.65
CA VAL A 62 1.10 -7.46 -18.71
C VAL A 62 2.56 -7.42 -19.15
N ASP A 63 3.42 -8.17 -18.45
CA ASP A 63 4.83 -8.27 -18.83
C ASP A 63 5.06 -9.19 -20.05
N SER A 64 6.31 -9.37 -20.44
CA SER A 64 6.69 -10.21 -21.58
C SER A 64 6.46 -11.71 -21.36
N ASP A 65 6.27 -12.13 -20.11
CA ASP A 65 6.01 -13.51 -19.71
C ASP A 65 4.51 -13.80 -19.54
N GLY A 66 3.66 -12.78 -19.75
CA GLY A 66 2.21 -12.89 -19.61
C GLY A 66 1.72 -12.72 -18.17
N GLU A 67 2.59 -12.33 -17.24
CA GLU A 67 2.17 -12.03 -15.87
C GLU A 67 1.54 -10.64 -15.78
N VAL A 68 0.37 -10.58 -15.15
CA VAL A 68 -0.28 -9.31 -14.83
C VAL A 68 0.59 -8.61 -13.80
N LEU A 69 1.27 -7.53 -14.20
CA LEU A 69 1.95 -6.62 -13.30
C LEU A 69 0.92 -5.73 -12.62
N GLY A 70 0.10 -6.37 -11.80
CA GLY A 70 -1.00 -5.74 -11.09
C GLY A 70 -0.48 -4.58 -10.26
N PHE A 71 -1.18 -3.47 -10.33
CA PHE A 71 -0.93 -2.32 -9.46
C PHE A 71 -0.81 -2.71 -7.96
N GLU A 72 -1.49 -3.79 -7.56
CA GLU A 72 -1.38 -4.41 -6.23
C GLU A 72 0.06 -4.83 -5.88
N ASN A 73 0.84 -5.37 -6.83
CA ASN A 73 2.22 -5.79 -6.61
C ASN A 73 3.15 -4.60 -6.31
N LEU A 74 2.85 -3.44 -6.91
CA LEU A 74 3.54 -2.19 -6.58
C LEU A 74 3.21 -1.77 -5.13
N VAL A 75 1.94 -1.84 -4.73
CA VAL A 75 1.50 -1.53 -3.36
C VAL A 75 2.17 -2.46 -2.35
N PHE A 76 2.22 -3.78 -2.62
CA PHE A 76 2.94 -4.73 -1.79
C PHE A 76 4.42 -4.39 -1.63
N SER A 77 5.09 -4.02 -2.73
CA SER A 77 6.51 -3.65 -2.70
C SER A 77 6.78 -2.37 -1.90
N VAL A 78 5.85 -1.41 -1.92
CA VAL A 78 5.92 -0.23 -1.05
C VAL A 78 5.83 -0.63 0.42
N PHE A 79 4.90 -1.52 0.79
CA PHE A 79 4.78 -2.01 2.17
C PHE A 79 5.99 -2.83 2.61
N GLU A 80 6.54 -3.67 1.74
CA GLU A 80 7.74 -4.44 2.05
C GLU A 80 8.93 -3.50 2.32
N PHE A 81 9.07 -2.43 1.54
CA PHE A 81 10.09 -1.42 1.76
C PHE A 81 9.91 -0.74 3.13
N ILE A 82 8.70 -0.29 3.45
CA ILE A 82 8.37 0.32 4.75
C ILE A 82 8.66 -0.65 5.90
N HIS A 83 8.29 -1.93 5.73
CA HIS A 83 8.58 -2.98 6.70
C HIS A 83 10.09 -3.14 6.90
N GLY A 84 10.87 -3.19 5.82
CA GLY A 84 12.34 -3.24 5.87
C GLY A 84 12.97 -2.05 6.60
N LEU A 85 12.38 -0.85 6.50
CA LEU A 85 12.80 0.31 7.30
C LEU A 85 12.50 0.15 8.79
N ILE A 86 11.36 -0.42 9.15
CA ILE A 86 10.96 -0.63 10.55
C ILE A 86 11.84 -1.69 11.21
N GLU A 87 12.17 -2.77 10.48
CA GLU A 87 13.06 -3.84 10.94
C GLU A 87 14.50 -3.36 11.13
N THR A 88 14.91 -2.33 10.39
CA THR A 88 16.26 -1.76 10.49
C THR A 88 16.33 -0.73 11.64
N PRO A 89 17.05 -1.01 12.75
CA PRO A 89 17.02 -0.15 13.94
C PRO A 89 17.40 1.31 13.68
N LYS A 90 18.26 1.54 12.68
CA LYS A 90 18.69 2.88 12.24
C LYS A 90 17.56 3.72 11.66
N PHE A 91 16.61 3.09 10.95
CA PHE A 91 15.56 3.78 10.20
C PHE A 91 14.21 3.79 10.93
N LYS A 92 14.02 2.92 11.92
CA LYS A 92 12.83 2.89 12.79
C LYS A 92 12.43 4.25 13.37
N LYS A 93 13.41 5.06 13.81
CA LYS A 93 13.13 6.41 14.34
C LYS A 93 12.60 7.36 13.28
N THR A 94 13.03 7.21 12.04
CA THR A 94 12.55 8.01 10.91
C THR A 94 11.11 7.65 10.59
N VAL A 95 10.78 6.35 10.52
CA VAL A 95 9.40 5.87 10.31
C VAL A 95 8.45 6.36 11.40
N LYS A 96 8.90 6.34 12.66
CA LYS A 96 8.09 6.82 13.79
C LYS A 96 7.62 8.28 13.63
N LYS A 97 8.37 9.14 12.91
CA LYS A 97 8.02 10.56 12.74
C LYS A 97 6.79 10.78 11.85
N PHE A 98 6.53 9.86 10.91
CA PHE A 98 5.40 9.95 9.98
C PHE A 98 4.39 8.82 10.21
N LEU A 99 4.44 8.17 11.38
CA LEU A 99 3.61 7.01 11.69
C LEU A 99 2.11 7.37 11.70
N ASP A 100 1.75 8.56 12.20
CA ASP A 100 0.35 8.99 12.28
C ASP A 100 -0.26 9.11 10.88
N GLU A 101 0.47 9.73 9.94
CA GLU A 101 0.05 9.79 8.54
C GLU A 101 0.08 8.40 7.88
N LEU A 102 1.08 7.56 8.20
CA LEU A 102 1.18 6.21 7.66
C LEU A 102 -0.02 5.35 8.06
N ILE A 103 -0.50 5.46 9.31
CA ILE A 103 -1.68 4.75 9.79
C ILE A 103 -2.92 5.14 8.98
N TYR A 104 -3.08 6.42 8.64
CA TYR A 104 -4.19 6.87 7.80
C TYR A 104 -4.20 6.13 6.45
N PHE A 105 -3.06 6.07 5.76
CA PHE A 105 -2.96 5.35 4.48
C PHE A 105 -3.14 3.83 4.65
N LEU A 106 -2.56 3.22 5.70
CA LEU A 106 -2.78 1.80 5.99
C LEU A 106 -4.27 1.46 6.13
N VAL A 107 -5.05 2.32 6.79
CA VAL A 107 -6.50 2.11 6.94
C VAL A 107 -7.24 2.17 5.61
N LEU A 108 -6.75 2.95 4.63
CA LEU A 108 -7.30 2.98 3.27
C LEU A 108 -7.00 1.69 2.50
N TYR A 109 -5.78 1.16 2.60
CA TYR A 109 -5.39 -0.09 1.94
C TYR A 109 -5.98 -1.34 2.60
N MET A 110 -6.35 -1.28 3.89
CA MET A 110 -7.02 -2.37 4.61
C MET A 110 -8.56 -2.38 4.42
N GLN A 111 -9.09 -1.61 3.48
CA GLN A 111 -10.52 -1.70 3.14
C GLN A 111 -10.80 -3.04 2.49
N ILE A 112 -11.96 -3.64 2.81
CA ILE A 112 -12.39 -4.86 2.15
C ILE A 112 -12.65 -4.56 0.66
N THR A 113 -12.19 -5.43 -0.22
CA THR A 113 -12.43 -5.28 -1.67
C THR A 113 -13.73 -5.97 -2.07
N GLU A 114 -14.33 -5.56 -3.20
CA GLU A 114 -15.53 -6.23 -3.74
C GLU A 114 -15.30 -7.73 -3.97
N ASP A 115 -14.12 -8.12 -4.46
CA ASP A 115 -13.79 -9.54 -4.65
C ASP A 115 -13.73 -10.31 -3.31
N GLN A 116 -13.16 -9.71 -2.26
CA GLN A 116 -13.15 -10.31 -0.92
C GLN A 116 -14.57 -10.43 -0.32
N VAL A 117 -15.48 -9.49 -0.62
CA VAL A 117 -16.89 -9.58 -0.22
C VAL A 117 -17.55 -10.77 -0.90
N ARG A 118 -17.32 -10.96 -2.21
CA ARG A 118 -17.87 -12.07 -2.99
C ARG A 118 -17.38 -13.43 -2.48
N ASP A 119 -16.09 -13.55 -2.19
CA ASP A 119 -15.51 -14.79 -1.67
C ASP A 119 -15.96 -15.09 -0.23
N THR A 120 -16.00 -14.08 0.64
CA THR A 120 -16.36 -14.25 2.06
C THR A 120 -17.85 -14.51 2.27
N THR A 121 -18.72 -14.01 1.39
CA THR A 121 -20.17 -14.29 1.43
C THR A 121 -20.46 -15.78 1.24
N THR A 122 -19.55 -16.51 0.61
CA THR A 122 -19.66 -17.96 0.39
C THR A 122 -19.36 -18.79 1.66
N SER A 123 -18.75 -18.22 2.72
CA SER A 123 -18.25 -18.97 3.91
C SER A 123 -18.80 -18.50 5.29
N ALA A 124 -19.69 -17.50 5.30
CA ALA A 124 -20.45 -16.90 6.42
C ALA A 124 -20.18 -17.35 7.89
N SER A 125 -19.41 -16.53 8.62
CA SER A 125 -19.54 -16.31 10.09
C SER A 125 -19.07 -14.91 10.54
N ASN A 126 -18.15 -14.26 9.81
CA ASN A 126 -17.56 -12.96 10.20
C ASN A 126 -18.28 -11.70 9.65
N VAL A 127 -19.35 -11.89 8.87
CA VAL A 127 -20.02 -10.85 8.05
C VAL A 127 -20.57 -9.66 8.86
N LYS A 128 -21.08 -9.90 10.08
CA LYS A 128 -21.69 -8.83 10.90
C LYS A 128 -20.67 -7.85 11.48
N LEU A 129 -19.47 -8.32 11.83
CA LEU A 129 -18.43 -7.46 12.39
C LEU A 129 -17.77 -6.60 11.31
N LEU A 130 -17.55 -7.18 10.11
CA LEU A 130 -16.97 -6.48 8.96
C LEU A 130 -17.92 -5.44 8.36
N LEU A 131 -19.21 -5.74 8.23
CA LEU A 131 -20.21 -4.73 7.82
C LEU A 131 -20.32 -3.59 8.84
N ALA A 132 -20.24 -3.89 10.15
CA ALA A 132 -20.27 -2.87 11.18
C ALA A 132 -19.06 -1.93 11.09
N ILE A 133 -17.85 -2.46 10.84
CA ILE A 133 -16.63 -1.65 10.68
C ILE A 133 -16.73 -0.74 9.44
N ASN A 134 -17.18 -1.26 8.30
CA ASN A 134 -17.33 -0.45 7.09
C ASN A 134 -18.46 0.59 7.19
N THR A 135 -19.57 0.24 7.84
CA THR A 135 -20.66 1.20 8.10
C THR A 135 -20.18 2.36 8.99
N ILE A 136 -19.39 2.07 10.03
CA ILE A 136 -18.82 3.12 10.90
C ILE A 136 -17.83 4.02 10.12
N LYS A 137 -17.02 3.45 9.21
CA LYS A 137 -16.12 4.23 8.35
C LYS A 137 -16.91 5.15 7.39
N PHE A 138 -17.94 4.62 6.73
CA PHE A 138 -18.78 5.38 5.80
C PHE A 138 -19.54 6.51 6.51
N GLN A 139 -20.05 6.26 7.73
CA GLN A 139 -20.73 7.29 8.54
C GLN A 139 -19.77 8.40 9.00
N LYS A 140 -18.53 8.08 9.38
CA LYS A 140 -17.53 9.11 9.72
C LYS A 140 -17.17 10.01 8.53
N GLN A 141 -17.06 9.43 7.34
CA GLN A 141 -16.74 10.16 6.12
C GLN A 141 -17.91 11.06 5.65
N ALA A 142 -19.15 10.60 5.82
CA ALA A 142 -20.36 11.37 5.51
C ALA A 142 -20.64 12.53 6.47
N LEU A 143 -20.19 12.45 7.73
CA LEU A 143 -20.45 13.46 8.75
C LEU A 143 -19.34 14.55 8.85
N GLY A 144 -18.28 14.47 8.05
CA GLY A 144 -17.20 15.46 8.07
C GLY A 144 -16.45 15.57 9.42
N LEU A 145 -16.65 14.60 10.30
CA LEU A 145 -16.01 14.53 11.61
C LEU A 145 -14.61 13.93 11.43
N ARG A 146 -13.59 14.80 11.39
CA ARG A 146 -12.18 14.44 11.46
C ARG A 146 -11.85 13.75 12.78
#